data_AF-A0A1Y2V6B8-F1
#
_entry.id   AF-A0A1Y2V6B8-F1
#
_cell.length_a   1.000
_cell.length_b   1.000
_cell.length_c   1.000
_cell.angle_alpha   90.00
_cell.angle_beta   90.00
_cell.angle_gamma   90.00
#
_symmetry.space_group_name_H-M   'P 1'
#
loop_
_entity.id
_entity.type
_entity.pdbx_description
1 polymer ?
#
loop_
_entity_poly.entity_id
_entity_poly.type
_entity_poly.pdbx_seq_one_letter_code
_entity_poly.pdbx_strand_id
1 'polypeptide(L)'
;IQVGATEYLVDTKKIPYFESFINFQQKSGQNTTPVPVHNDIPFFHVINYGVSNGFRQFFRRMPTQLSDYHILCERLEFLAVEVVPAGRKIHDIMLDFRGAKNDYDKQERREIQGNRSLARDSAFRLLYLFLLGEFESGARDSNAAYQATLFVVSHPRIFRYRTRKMVKEAFEERFVASEKQRDSLDKWPISEPSSDRWEEDDVTTEVEDVDMDFDSDWS
;
A
#
# COMPACT_ATOMS: atom_id res chain seq x y z
N ILE A 1 -20.51 14.22 2.52
CA ILE A 1 -21.14 13.50 1.40
C ILE A 1 -21.72 12.22 1.97
N GLN A 2 -22.99 11.93 1.70
CA GLN A 2 -23.60 10.68 2.10
C GLN A 2 -23.29 9.61 1.03
N VAL A 3 -22.61 8.54 1.43
CA VAL A 3 -22.34 7.37 0.57
C VAL A 3 -23.08 6.19 1.17
N GLY A 4 -24.08 5.68 0.46
CA GLY A 4 -25.01 4.70 0.99
C GLY A 4 -25.77 5.25 2.21
N ALA A 5 -25.61 4.59 3.36
CA ALA A 5 -26.28 4.96 4.61
C ALA A 5 -25.42 5.83 5.55
N THR A 6 -24.21 6.21 5.16
CA THR A 6 -23.25 6.89 6.05
C THR A 6 -22.76 8.20 5.47
N GLU A 7 -22.64 9.22 6.32
CA GLU A 7 -22.05 10.51 5.96
C GLU A 7 -20.54 10.51 6.20
N TYR A 8 -19.80 11.00 5.22
CA TYR A 8 -18.35 11.12 5.26
C TYR A 8 -17.91 12.56 5.00
N LEU A 9 -16.90 12.99 5.77
CA LEU A 9 -16.06 14.11 5.38
C LEU A 9 -15.07 13.62 4.33
N VAL A 10 -15.15 14.20 3.13
CA VAL A 10 -14.38 13.78 1.96
C VAL A 10 -13.46 14.91 1.52
N ASP A 11 -12.18 14.62 1.38
CA ASP A 11 -11.22 15.53 0.74
C ASP A 11 -11.34 15.39 -0.78
N THR A 12 -12.07 16.32 -1.41
CA THR A 12 -12.35 16.27 -2.85
C THR A 12 -11.11 16.46 -3.71
N LYS A 13 -10.02 17.01 -3.18
CA LYS A 13 -8.75 17.12 -3.92
C LYS A 13 -8.04 15.79 -4.03
N LYS A 14 -8.16 14.95 -3.00
CA LYS A 14 -7.59 13.60 -3.01
C LYS A 14 -8.52 12.55 -3.60
N ILE A 15 -9.82 12.87 -3.69
CA ILE A 15 -10.84 12.03 -4.33
C ILE A 15 -11.60 12.87 -5.37
N PRO A 16 -10.99 13.14 -6.55
CA PRO A 16 -11.51 14.07 -7.57
C PRO A 16 -12.87 13.67 -8.15
N TYR A 17 -13.23 12.40 -8.09
CA TYR A 17 -14.56 11.93 -8.47
C TYR A 17 -15.65 12.74 -7.77
N PHE A 18 -15.51 12.98 -6.45
CA PHE A 18 -16.54 13.69 -5.69
C PHE A 18 -16.63 15.17 -6.03
N GLU A 19 -15.54 15.81 -6.46
CA GLU A 19 -15.60 17.17 -6.99
C GLU A 19 -16.46 17.22 -8.25
N SER A 20 -16.21 16.29 -9.18
CA SER A 20 -16.98 16.18 -10.43
C SER A 20 -18.45 15.84 -10.17
N PHE A 21 -18.70 14.92 -9.23
CA PHE A 21 -20.04 14.52 -8.81
C PHE A 21 -20.85 15.69 -8.22
N ILE A 22 -20.27 16.45 -7.29
CA ILE A 22 -20.91 17.62 -6.69
C ILE A 22 -21.21 18.66 -7.77
N ASN A 23 -20.25 18.96 -8.64
CA ASN A 23 -20.42 19.91 -9.74
C ASN A 23 -21.54 19.48 -10.70
N PHE A 24 -21.67 18.19 -10.98
CA PHE A 24 -22.75 17.65 -11.80
C PHE A 24 -24.12 17.83 -11.13
N GLN A 25 -24.26 17.46 -9.85
CA GLN A 25 -25.52 17.60 -9.11
C GLN A 25 -25.98 19.06 -9.00
N GLN A 26 -25.05 19.99 -8.80
CA GLN A 26 -25.35 21.42 -8.77
C GLN A 26 -25.90 21.92 -10.12
N LYS A 27 -25.31 21.47 -11.23
CA LYS A 27 -25.71 21.89 -12.58
C LYS A 27 -26.98 21.20 -13.10
N SER A 28 -27.28 19.99 -12.62
CA SER A 28 -28.45 19.23 -13.06
C SER A 28 -29.77 19.67 -12.39
N GLY A 29 -29.72 20.61 -11.45
CA GLY A 29 -30.89 21.05 -10.69
C GLY A 29 -31.39 20.00 -9.67
N GLN A 30 -30.64 18.91 -9.46
CA GLN A 30 -30.94 17.86 -8.47
C GLN A 30 -30.54 18.25 -7.04
N ASN A 31 -30.27 19.52 -6.81
CA ASN A 31 -29.69 20.05 -5.58
C ASN A 31 -30.79 20.33 -4.53
N THR A 32 -31.63 19.34 -4.23
CA THR A 32 -32.75 19.47 -3.29
C THR A 32 -32.36 19.16 -1.84
N THR A 33 -31.21 18.53 -1.61
CA THR A 33 -30.73 18.15 -0.28
C THR A 33 -29.48 18.93 0.14
N PRO A 34 -29.32 19.30 1.42
CA PRO A 34 -28.14 20.01 1.91
C PRO A 34 -26.84 19.19 1.79
N VAL A 35 -26.97 17.86 1.83
CA VAL A 35 -25.86 16.91 1.71
C VAL A 35 -25.98 16.16 0.39
N PRO A 36 -24.93 16.16 -0.46
CA PRO A 36 -24.86 15.31 -1.65
C PRO A 36 -24.98 13.83 -1.30
N VAL A 37 -25.91 13.12 -1.95
CA VAL A 37 -26.18 11.68 -1.74
C VAL A 37 -25.68 10.86 -2.92
N HIS A 38 -24.83 9.88 -2.66
CA HIS A 38 -24.29 8.93 -3.62
C HIS A 38 -24.64 7.49 -3.18
N ASN A 39 -24.78 6.59 -4.16
CA ASN A 39 -24.97 5.16 -3.88
C ASN A 39 -23.81 4.57 -3.07
N ASP A 40 -24.02 3.40 -2.46
CA ASP A 40 -22.95 2.75 -1.71
C ASP A 40 -21.74 2.41 -2.61
N ILE A 41 -20.55 2.49 -2.02
CA ILE A 41 -19.29 2.18 -2.68
C ILE A 41 -18.55 1.16 -1.78
N PRO A 42 -18.21 -0.03 -2.30
CA PRO A 42 -17.46 -1.02 -1.53
C PRO A 42 -16.20 -0.44 -0.90
N PHE A 43 -16.00 -0.74 0.38
CA PHE A 43 -14.83 -0.31 1.18
C PHE A 43 -14.64 1.21 1.28
N PHE A 44 -15.65 2.04 0.98
CA PHE A 44 -15.47 3.49 0.94
C PHE A 44 -14.95 4.10 2.26
N HIS A 45 -15.42 3.60 3.40
CA HIS A 45 -14.91 4.04 4.70
C HIS A 45 -13.39 3.78 4.86
N VAL A 46 -12.89 2.67 4.32
CA VAL A 46 -11.44 2.34 4.31
C VAL A 46 -10.72 3.26 3.33
N ILE A 47 -11.25 3.45 2.13
CA ILE A 47 -10.69 4.33 1.10
C ILE A 47 -10.53 5.76 1.63
N ASN A 48 -11.62 6.34 2.15
CA ASN A 48 -11.63 7.71 2.66
C ASN A 48 -10.61 7.90 3.80
N TYR A 49 -10.49 6.89 4.67
CA TYR A 49 -9.52 6.92 5.76
C TYR A 49 -8.07 6.79 5.25
N GLY A 50 -7.77 5.82 4.37
CA GLY A 50 -6.41 5.57 3.88
C GLY A 50 -5.88 6.67 2.97
N VAL A 51 -6.73 7.31 2.17
CA VAL A 51 -6.35 8.49 1.38
C VAL A 51 -5.94 9.67 2.27
N SER A 52 -6.56 9.79 3.46
CA SER A 52 -6.26 10.84 4.41
C SER A 52 -5.05 10.54 5.30
N ASN A 53 -4.85 9.27 5.68
CA ASN A 53 -3.88 8.86 6.70
C ASN A 53 -2.69 8.03 6.17
N GLY A 54 -2.67 7.73 4.87
CA GLY A 54 -1.64 6.95 4.17
C GLY A 54 -2.11 5.57 3.75
N PHE A 55 -1.62 5.11 2.59
CA PHE A 55 -2.07 3.88 1.93
C PHE A 55 -1.73 2.59 2.70
N ARG A 56 -0.77 2.62 3.63
CA ARG A 56 -0.52 1.50 4.55
C ARG A 56 -1.76 1.10 5.35
N GLN A 57 -2.70 2.01 5.55
CA GLN A 57 -3.95 1.75 6.26
C GLN A 57 -4.85 0.76 5.54
N PHE A 58 -4.69 0.59 4.22
CA PHE A 58 -5.42 -0.41 3.47
C PHE A 58 -5.04 -1.83 3.92
N PHE A 59 -3.74 -2.11 4.09
CA PHE A 59 -3.31 -3.39 4.67
C PHE A 59 -3.83 -3.62 6.08
N ARG A 60 -3.89 -2.57 6.90
CA ARG A 60 -4.34 -2.64 8.30
C ARG A 60 -5.85 -2.87 8.43
N ARG A 61 -6.65 -2.38 7.48
CA ARG A 61 -8.12 -2.30 7.61
C ARG A 61 -8.87 -3.23 6.65
N MET A 62 -8.23 -3.70 5.59
CA MET A 62 -8.83 -4.66 4.66
C MET A 62 -8.69 -6.10 5.17
N PRO A 63 -9.63 -6.98 4.81
CA PRO A 63 -9.43 -8.41 4.92
C PRO A 63 -8.18 -8.84 4.15
N THR A 64 -7.56 -9.94 4.57
CA THR A 64 -6.30 -10.42 3.97
C THR A 64 -6.58 -11.44 2.86
N GLN A 65 -7.33 -11.00 1.84
CA GLN A 65 -7.72 -11.78 0.67
C GLN A 65 -7.51 -10.96 -0.60
N LEU A 66 -6.80 -11.51 -1.59
CA LEU A 66 -6.44 -10.78 -2.81
C LEU A 66 -7.66 -10.25 -3.60
N SER A 67 -8.77 -10.99 -3.61
CA SER A 67 -10.02 -10.56 -4.26
C SER A 67 -10.58 -9.24 -3.71
N ASP A 68 -10.42 -9.00 -2.41
CA ASP A 68 -10.85 -7.75 -1.79
C ASP A 68 -9.96 -6.58 -2.22
N TYR A 69 -8.69 -6.83 -2.50
CA TYR A 69 -7.75 -5.82 -3.02
C TYR A 69 -8.00 -5.50 -4.49
N HIS A 70 -8.45 -6.45 -5.30
CA HIS A 70 -8.93 -6.17 -6.67
C HIS A 70 -10.08 -5.16 -6.63
N ILE A 71 -11.12 -5.44 -5.83
CA ILE A 71 -12.25 -4.52 -5.66
C ILE A 71 -11.77 -3.17 -5.14
N LEU A 72 -10.89 -3.15 -4.13
CA LEU A 72 -10.33 -1.90 -3.60
C LEU A 72 -9.63 -1.07 -4.69
N CYS A 73 -8.76 -1.70 -5.49
CA CYS A 73 -8.00 -1.01 -6.52
C CYS A 73 -8.91 -0.47 -7.62
N GLU A 74 -9.90 -1.25 -8.08
CA GLU A 74 -10.91 -0.78 -9.04
C GLU A 74 -11.70 0.41 -8.50
N ARG A 75 -12.04 0.41 -7.20
CA ARG A 75 -12.74 1.55 -6.58
C ARG A 75 -11.84 2.77 -6.43
N LEU A 76 -10.55 2.60 -6.15
CA LEU A 76 -9.58 3.71 -6.14
C LEU A 76 -9.47 4.35 -7.54
N GLU A 77 -9.41 3.53 -8.59
CA GLU A 77 -9.40 4.00 -9.98
C GLU A 77 -10.72 4.73 -10.34
N PHE A 78 -11.88 4.13 -10.05
CA PHE A 78 -13.19 4.77 -10.25
C PHE A 78 -13.31 6.12 -9.54
N LEU A 79 -12.76 6.21 -8.33
CA LEU A 79 -12.76 7.42 -7.51
C LEU A 79 -11.69 8.44 -7.95
N ALA A 80 -10.90 8.13 -8.97
CA ALA A 80 -9.79 8.91 -9.49
C ALA A 80 -8.72 9.24 -8.42
N VAL A 81 -8.50 8.33 -7.47
CA VAL A 81 -7.47 8.50 -6.44
C VAL A 81 -6.09 8.29 -7.07
N GLU A 82 -5.22 9.29 -6.95
CA GLU A 82 -3.82 9.16 -7.37
C GLU A 82 -3.05 8.27 -6.39
N VAL A 83 -3.05 6.96 -6.64
CA VAL A 83 -2.29 5.99 -5.83
C VAL A 83 -0.80 6.03 -6.19
N VAL A 84 -0.51 5.99 -7.48
CA VAL A 84 0.84 6.05 -8.04
C VAL A 84 0.96 7.36 -8.83
N PRO A 85 1.78 8.33 -8.36
CA PRO A 85 1.98 9.56 -9.09
C PRO A 85 2.49 9.32 -10.51
N ALA A 86 2.08 10.19 -11.44
CA ALA A 86 2.47 10.08 -12.85
C ALA A 86 4.01 9.99 -13.02
N GLY A 87 4.47 9.03 -13.83
CA GLY A 87 5.88 8.81 -14.13
C GLY A 87 6.65 8.02 -13.07
N ARG A 88 6.05 7.72 -11.91
CA ARG A 88 6.67 6.92 -10.86
C ARG A 88 6.72 5.45 -11.25
N LYS A 89 7.89 4.82 -11.10
CA LYS A 89 8.14 3.42 -11.48
C LYS A 89 8.51 2.55 -10.28
N ILE A 90 8.59 1.23 -10.48
CA ILE A 90 9.05 0.26 -9.45
C ILE A 90 10.41 0.68 -8.85
N HIS A 91 11.31 1.26 -9.66
CA HIS A 91 12.59 1.75 -9.19
C HIS A 91 12.45 2.79 -8.05
N ASP A 92 11.51 3.73 -8.18
CA ASP A 92 11.28 4.76 -7.17
C ASP A 92 10.64 4.18 -5.90
N ILE A 93 9.81 3.14 -6.05
CA ILE A 93 9.28 2.36 -4.93
C ILE A 93 10.42 1.64 -4.19
N MET A 94 11.39 1.09 -4.93
CA MET A 94 12.57 0.45 -4.34
C MET A 94 13.45 1.42 -3.56
N LEU A 95 13.53 2.69 -3.98
CA LEU A 95 14.23 3.73 -3.22
C LEU A 95 13.56 3.98 -1.87
N ASP A 96 12.22 4.07 -1.83
CA ASP A 96 11.48 4.21 -0.57
C ASP A 96 11.71 3.04 0.38
N PHE A 97 11.75 1.81 -0.17
CA PHE A 97 12.00 0.61 0.62
C PHE A 97 13.38 0.63 1.27
N ARG A 98 14.40 1.07 0.53
CA ARG A 98 15.77 1.21 1.06
C ARG A 98 15.85 2.30 2.13
N GLY A 99 15.15 3.42 1.92
CA GLY A 99 15.05 4.52 2.89
C GLY A 99 14.28 4.19 4.17
N ALA A 100 13.68 2.99 4.28
CA ALA A 100 13.03 2.51 5.48
C ALA A 100 14.02 2.05 6.57
N LYS A 101 15.24 1.70 6.19
CA LYS A 101 16.29 1.26 7.11
C LYS A 101 16.88 2.48 7.82
N ASN A 102 17.27 2.29 9.08
CA ASN A 102 18.06 3.30 9.77
C ASN A 102 19.43 3.39 9.10
N ASP A 103 19.94 4.61 8.96
CA ASP A 103 21.27 4.88 8.43
C ASP A 103 22.13 5.50 9.53
N TYR A 104 23.45 5.42 9.42
CA TYR A 104 24.37 6.01 10.38
C TYR A 104 25.21 7.08 9.69
N ASP A 105 24.99 8.34 10.08
CA ASP A 105 25.80 9.45 9.63
C ASP A 105 27.15 9.43 10.36
N LYS A 106 28.21 9.05 9.64
CA LYS A 106 29.57 9.02 10.19
C LYS A 106 30.15 10.40 10.47
N GLN A 107 29.70 11.44 9.77
CA GLN A 107 30.18 12.81 9.94
C GLN A 107 29.55 13.44 11.19
N GLU A 108 28.24 13.27 11.34
CA GLU A 108 27.50 13.83 12.48
C GLU A 108 27.40 12.87 13.67
N ARG A 109 27.91 11.64 13.54
CA ARG A 109 27.90 10.57 14.55
C ARG A 109 26.51 10.33 15.14
N ARG A 110 25.50 10.28 14.27
CA ARG A 110 24.10 10.07 14.67
C ARG A 110 23.41 9.05 13.79
N GLU A 111 22.43 8.37 14.37
CA GLU A 111 21.50 7.51 13.64
C GLU A 111 20.43 8.37 12.96
N ILE A 112 20.25 8.16 11.65
CA ILE A 112 19.16 8.72 10.87
C ILE A 112 18.07 7.67 10.85
N GLN A 113 16.96 7.95 11.54
CA GLN A 113 15.81 7.06 11.56
C GLN A 113 15.20 6.92 10.16
N GLY A 114 15.07 5.68 9.70
CA GLY A 114 14.47 5.38 8.39
C GLY A 114 12.97 5.68 8.36
N ASN A 115 12.45 6.02 7.18
CA ASN A 115 11.04 6.35 7.01
C ASN A 115 10.18 5.11 6.71
N ARG A 116 9.83 4.37 7.76
CA ARG A 116 9.01 3.14 7.64
C ARG A 116 7.61 3.42 7.10
N SER A 117 7.01 4.56 7.44
CA SER A 117 5.66 4.92 6.98
C SER A 117 5.61 5.10 5.46
N LEU A 118 6.59 5.79 4.88
CA LEU A 118 6.70 5.96 3.43
C LEU A 118 6.87 4.61 2.72
N ALA A 119 7.76 3.75 3.23
CA ALA A 119 7.96 2.44 2.64
C ALA A 119 6.70 1.56 2.70
N ARG A 120 5.96 1.61 3.80
CA ARG A 120 4.68 0.89 3.94
C ARG A 120 3.61 1.42 2.99
N ASP A 121 3.51 2.73 2.81
CA ASP A 121 2.61 3.33 1.81
C ASP A 121 3.02 2.91 0.39
N SER A 122 4.32 2.88 0.10
CA SER A 122 4.85 2.45 -1.19
C SER A 122 4.72 0.95 -1.46
N ALA A 123 4.61 0.12 -0.42
CA ALA A 123 4.23 -1.29 -0.60
C ALA A 123 2.80 -1.42 -1.12
N PHE A 124 1.88 -0.54 -0.74
CA PHE A 124 0.53 -0.54 -1.32
C PHE A 124 0.57 -0.07 -2.77
N ARG A 125 1.39 0.94 -3.08
CA ARG A 125 1.60 1.39 -4.47
C ARG A 125 2.13 0.26 -5.35
N LEU A 126 3.04 -0.55 -4.83
CA LEU A 126 3.55 -1.74 -5.52
C LEU A 126 2.42 -2.74 -5.82
N LEU A 127 1.60 -3.04 -4.81
CA LEU A 127 0.44 -3.92 -4.97
C LEU A 127 -0.53 -3.36 -6.03
N TYR A 128 -0.84 -2.07 -5.97
CA TYR A 128 -1.71 -1.42 -6.95
C TYR A 128 -1.16 -1.55 -8.38
N LEU A 129 0.16 -1.38 -8.56
CA LEU A 129 0.81 -1.62 -9.85
C LEU A 129 0.67 -3.07 -10.30
N PHE A 130 0.79 -4.06 -9.41
CA PHE A 130 0.62 -5.47 -9.80
C PHE A 130 -0.80 -5.78 -10.28
N LEU A 131 -1.83 -5.20 -9.66
CA LEU A 131 -3.22 -5.49 -10.00
C LEU A 131 -3.73 -4.69 -11.21
N LEU A 132 -3.46 -3.39 -11.27
CA LEU A 132 -3.99 -2.49 -12.31
C LEU A 132 -2.92 -1.82 -13.18
N GLY A 133 -1.64 -1.94 -12.82
CA GLY A 133 -0.57 -1.27 -13.54
C GLY A 133 -0.31 -1.87 -14.92
N GLU A 134 -0.06 -0.98 -15.88
CA GLU A 134 0.49 -1.34 -17.18
C GLU A 134 1.99 -1.60 -17.03
N PHE A 135 2.42 -2.81 -17.40
CA PHE A 135 3.84 -3.15 -17.50
C PHE A 135 4.20 -3.32 -18.97
N GLU A 136 5.32 -2.73 -19.38
CA GLU A 136 5.94 -3.12 -20.63
C GLU A 136 6.38 -4.58 -20.42
N SER A 137 5.91 -5.50 -21.26
CA SER A 137 6.04 -6.96 -21.07
C SER A 137 7.48 -7.49 -21.26
N GLY A 138 8.48 -6.76 -20.77
CA GLY A 138 9.89 -7.11 -20.80
C GLY A 138 10.34 -7.79 -19.51
N ALA A 139 11.36 -8.66 -19.63
CA ALA A 139 12.00 -9.34 -18.51
C ALA A 139 12.53 -8.37 -17.42
N ARG A 140 12.80 -7.11 -17.78
CA ARG A 140 13.30 -6.08 -16.86
C ARG A 140 12.28 -5.71 -15.79
N ASP A 141 11.02 -5.50 -16.18
CA ASP A 141 9.96 -5.09 -15.24
C ASP A 141 9.57 -6.26 -14.33
N SER A 142 9.54 -7.48 -14.86
CA SER A 142 9.34 -8.70 -14.05
C SER A 142 10.45 -8.91 -13.02
N ASN A 143 11.72 -8.72 -13.39
CA ASN A 143 12.82 -8.85 -12.42
C ASN A 143 12.76 -7.73 -11.36
N ALA A 144 12.43 -6.49 -11.75
CA ALA A 144 12.26 -5.40 -10.79
C ALA A 144 11.10 -5.67 -9.81
N ALA A 145 9.96 -6.17 -10.32
CA ALA A 145 8.81 -6.58 -9.53
C ALA A 145 9.17 -7.71 -8.55
N TYR A 146 9.94 -8.70 -9.01
CA TYR A 146 10.44 -9.78 -8.16
C TYR A 146 11.34 -9.24 -7.03
N GLN A 147 12.32 -8.39 -7.33
CA GLN A 147 13.22 -7.83 -6.32
C GLN A 147 12.47 -6.97 -5.29
N ALA A 148 11.47 -6.21 -5.73
CA ALA A 148 10.61 -5.43 -4.85
C ALA A 148 9.76 -6.32 -3.94
N THR A 149 9.18 -7.38 -4.49
CA THR A 149 8.42 -8.38 -3.73
C THR A 149 9.31 -9.09 -2.71
N LEU A 150 10.50 -9.53 -3.13
CA LEU A 150 11.49 -10.17 -2.26
C LEU A 150 11.86 -9.28 -1.08
N PHE A 151 12.12 -7.98 -1.33
CA PHE A 151 12.41 -7.03 -0.27
C PHE A 151 11.26 -6.93 0.74
N VAL A 152 10.01 -6.86 0.27
CA VAL A 152 8.85 -6.79 1.15
C VAL A 152 8.75 -8.04 2.04
N VAL A 153 8.83 -9.24 1.45
CA VAL A 153 8.65 -10.49 2.21
C VAL A 153 9.80 -10.76 3.18
N SER A 154 11.02 -10.35 2.85
CA SER A 154 12.23 -10.60 3.65
C SER A 154 12.41 -9.64 4.83
N HIS A 155 11.61 -8.58 4.96
CA HIS A 155 11.76 -7.58 6.02
C HIS A 155 10.52 -7.51 6.95
N PRO A 156 10.29 -8.53 7.81
CA PRO A 156 9.12 -8.61 8.71
C PRO A 156 9.02 -7.47 9.74
N ARG A 157 10.15 -6.84 10.11
CA ARG A 157 10.18 -5.68 11.01
C ARG A 157 9.59 -4.42 10.36
N ILE A 158 9.74 -4.30 9.03
CA ILE A 158 9.23 -3.16 8.26
C ILE A 158 7.81 -3.46 7.79
N PHE A 159 7.61 -4.61 7.15
CA PHE A 159 6.35 -5.03 6.54
C PHE A 159 5.69 -6.14 7.37
N ARG A 160 4.49 -5.87 7.86
CA ARG A 160 3.72 -6.82 8.68
C ARG A 160 3.10 -7.92 7.83
N TYR A 161 2.49 -8.91 8.49
CA TYR A 161 1.93 -10.11 7.87
C TYR A 161 1.04 -9.80 6.66
N ARG A 162 0.07 -8.90 6.83
CA ARG A 162 -0.91 -8.58 5.78
C ARG A 162 -0.25 -7.99 4.54
N THR A 163 0.68 -7.04 4.72
CA THR A 163 1.45 -6.46 3.62
C THR A 163 2.26 -7.51 2.88
N ARG A 164 3.02 -8.35 3.62
CA ARG A 164 3.86 -9.39 3.01
C ARG A 164 3.05 -10.40 2.20
N LYS A 165 1.93 -10.87 2.77
CA LYS A 165 1.04 -11.83 2.11
C LYS A 165 0.44 -11.27 0.83
N MET A 166 -0.18 -10.09 0.91
CA MET A 166 -0.91 -9.52 -0.22
C MET A 166 0.01 -9.09 -1.36
N VAL A 167 1.21 -8.55 -1.06
CA VAL A 167 2.19 -8.21 -2.10
C VAL A 167 2.72 -9.48 -2.79
N LYS A 168 2.97 -10.56 -2.03
CA LYS A 168 3.41 -11.85 -2.60
C LYS A 168 2.33 -12.45 -3.51
N GLU A 169 1.10 -12.56 -3.03
CA GLU A 169 -0.01 -13.13 -3.83
C GLU A 169 -0.28 -12.30 -5.09
N ALA A 170 -0.27 -10.97 -5.00
CA ALA A 170 -0.42 -10.10 -6.17
C ALA A 170 0.71 -10.27 -7.20
N PHE A 171 1.95 -10.45 -6.75
CA PHE A 171 3.08 -10.74 -7.64
C PHE A 171 2.91 -12.09 -8.36
N GLU A 172 2.53 -13.14 -7.61
CA GLU A 172 2.33 -14.49 -8.15
C GLU A 172 1.13 -14.59 -9.10
N GLU A 173 0.08 -13.79 -8.89
CA GLU A 173 -1.04 -13.68 -9.82
C GLU A 173 -0.62 -12.99 -11.13
N ARG A 174 0.17 -11.91 -11.03
CA ARG A 174 0.54 -11.08 -12.19
C ARG A 174 1.67 -11.65 -13.03
N PHE A 175 2.67 -12.27 -12.41
CA PHE A 175 3.91 -12.69 -13.07
C PHE A 175 4.15 -14.19 -12.95
N VAL A 176 4.62 -14.80 -14.04
CA VAL A 176 5.10 -16.19 -14.02
C VAL A 176 6.49 -16.24 -13.39
N ALA A 177 6.54 -16.47 -12.08
CA ALA A 177 7.79 -16.62 -11.36
C ALA A 177 8.48 -17.94 -11.70
N SER A 178 9.80 -17.90 -11.93
CA SER A 178 10.61 -19.12 -12.08
C SER A 178 10.64 -19.93 -10.78
N GLU A 179 10.92 -21.23 -10.86
CA GLU A 179 11.04 -22.10 -9.67
C GLU A 179 12.00 -21.52 -8.62
N LYS A 180 13.18 -21.04 -9.05
CA LYS A 180 14.17 -20.41 -8.15
C LYS A 180 13.62 -19.18 -7.43
N GLN A 181 12.81 -18.37 -8.12
CA GLN A 181 12.21 -17.18 -7.53
C GLN A 181 11.13 -17.56 -6.52
N ARG A 182 10.30 -18.56 -6.84
CA ARG A 182 9.28 -19.10 -5.93
C ARG A 182 9.91 -19.67 -4.67
N ASP A 183 10.92 -20.53 -4.83
CA ASP A 183 11.67 -21.12 -3.71
C ASP A 183 12.27 -20.02 -2.83
N SER A 184 12.79 -18.94 -3.43
CA SER A 184 13.34 -17.82 -2.68
C SER A 184 12.29 -17.01 -1.92
N LEU A 185 11.07 -16.89 -2.43
CA LEU A 185 9.95 -16.25 -1.73
C LEU A 185 9.39 -17.15 -0.62
N ASP A 186 9.37 -18.47 -0.84
CA ASP A 186 8.88 -19.46 0.13
C ASP A 186 9.83 -19.66 1.32
N LYS A 187 11.11 -19.31 1.19
CA LYS A 187 12.06 -19.24 2.32
C LYS A 187 11.61 -18.31 3.45
N TRP A 188 10.75 -17.34 3.15
CA TRP A 188 10.28 -16.35 4.12
C TRP A 188 8.87 -16.73 4.61
N PRO A 189 8.74 -17.42 5.75
CA PRO A 189 7.43 -17.84 6.24
C PRO A 189 6.55 -16.62 6.54
N ILE A 190 5.33 -16.66 5.99
CA ILE A 190 4.29 -15.68 6.22
C ILE A 190 3.24 -16.34 7.10
N SER A 191 3.55 -16.51 8.38
CA SER A 191 2.60 -17.03 9.37
C SER A 191 1.69 -15.92 9.88
N GLU A 192 0.40 -16.24 10.01
CA GLU A 192 -0.57 -15.36 10.65
C GLU A 192 -0.20 -15.23 12.13
N PRO A 193 -0.12 -13.99 12.68
CA PRO A 193 0.20 -13.81 14.08
C PRO A 193 -0.86 -14.49 14.95
N SER A 194 -0.43 -15.28 15.94
CA SER A 194 -1.29 -16.13 16.79
C SER A 194 -2.20 -15.38 17.76
N SER A 195 -2.35 -14.07 17.61
CA SER A 195 -3.15 -13.22 18.49
C SER A 195 -3.80 -12.10 17.70
N ASP A 196 -5.09 -11.89 17.94
CA ASP A 196 -5.92 -10.73 17.56
C ASP A 196 -5.45 -9.40 18.20
N ARG A 197 -4.17 -9.32 18.59
CA ARG A 197 -3.58 -8.04 18.95
C ARG A 197 -3.53 -7.25 17.65
N TRP A 198 -4.53 -6.39 17.48
CA TRP A 198 -4.59 -5.34 16.48
C TRP A 198 -3.16 -4.88 16.18
N GLU A 199 -2.83 -4.71 14.90
CA GLU A 199 -1.56 -4.09 14.47
C GLU A 199 -1.51 -2.59 14.87
N GLU A 200 -1.93 -2.27 16.10
CA GLU A 200 -1.61 -1.08 16.86
C GLU A 200 -0.12 -1.14 17.17
N ASP A 201 0.65 -0.42 16.37
CA ASP A 201 1.41 0.67 16.94
C ASP A 201 1.73 1.68 15.83
N ASP A 202 1.04 2.81 15.92
CA ASP A 202 1.33 4.05 15.19
C ASP A 202 2.15 5.02 16.07
N VAL A 203 2.78 4.54 17.14
CA VAL A 203 3.66 5.32 18.02
C VAL A 203 4.92 4.54 18.34
N THR A 204 5.88 4.49 17.41
CA THR A 204 7.24 4.05 17.76
C THR A 204 8.03 5.24 18.31
N THR A 205 7.93 5.47 19.63
CA THR A 205 8.97 6.19 20.40
C THR A 205 9.82 5.25 21.25
N GLU A 206 9.64 3.94 21.17
CA GLU A 206 10.40 3.00 21.99
C GLU A 206 11.27 2.09 21.13
N VAL A 207 12.56 2.18 21.42
CA VAL A 207 13.68 1.38 20.94
C VAL A 207 13.36 -0.11 21.13
N GLU A 208 13.09 -0.81 20.03
CA GLU A 208 13.06 -2.27 20.01
C GLU A 208 14.50 -2.78 19.82
N ASP A 209 15.27 -2.78 20.90
CA ASP A 209 16.51 -3.54 21.03
C ASP A 209 16.17 -5.03 21.08
N VAL A 210 16.26 -5.70 19.93
CA VAL A 210 16.49 -7.15 19.88
C VAL A 210 17.56 -7.39 18.83
N ASP A 211 18.78 -7.55 19.33
CA ASP A 211 19.95 -8.08 18.64
C ASP A 211 19.57 -9.40 17.95
N MET A 212 19.43 -9.36 16.63
CA MET A 212 19.63 -10.52 15.79
C MET A 212 20.56 -10.07 14.67
N ASP A 213 21.83 -10.42 14.85
CA ASP A 213 22.91 -10.29 13.88
C ASP A 213 22.41 -10.73 12.50
N PHE A 214 22.27 -9.77 11.59
CA PHE A 214 21.81 -10.00 10.24
C PHE A 214 23.03 -9.98 9.33
N ASP A 215 23.53 -11.18 8.99
CA ASP A 215 24.63 -11.33 8.06
C ASP A 215 24.28 -10.64 6.73
N SER A 216 25.14 -9.67 6.43
CA SER A 216 25.11 -8.81 5.27
C SER A 216 25.60 -9.58 4.05
N ASP A 217 24.69 -9.97 3.15
CA ASP A 217 25.05 -10.33 1.78
C ASP A 217 24.08 -9.68 0.79
N TRP A 218 24.24 -8.35 0.65
CA TRP A 218 23.83 -7.59 -0.53
C TRP A 218 24.86 -6.46 -0.73
N SER A 219 26.00 -6.79 -1.35
CA SER A 219 26.90 -5.82 -1.99
C SER A 219 26.57 -5.69 -3.47
#